data_AF-A0A180EJH8-F1
#
_entry.id   AF-A0A180EJH8-F1
#
_cell.length_a   1.000
_cell.length_b   1.000
_cell.length_c   1.000
_cell.angle_alpha   90.00
_cell.angle_beta   90.00
_cell.angle_gamma   90.00
#
_symmetry.space_group_name_H-M   'P 1'
#
loop_
_entity.id
_entity.type
_entity.pdbx_description
1 polymer ?
#
loop_
_entity_poly.entity_id
_entity_poly.type
_entity_poly.pdbx_seq_one_letter_code
_entity_poly.pdbx_strand_id
1 'polypeptide(L)'
;MYRFFLLFAVMGGVALGLHFSWPWFSPAIIAGVAAGLLPVWRRGGFYYSFLAAFLVWGMYTGWVHFDTEGRLSDRLAVTFGVGSGWALVLITALFGGITAGLGGWVGASIRRTLIAFRAKA
;
A
#
# COMPACT_ATOMS: atom_id res chain seq x y z
N MET A 1 -16.79 6.72 -9.34
CA MET A 1 -16.20 7.83 -8.54
C MET A 1 -15.47 7.34 -7.29
N TYR A 2 -16.10 6.58 -6.38
CA TYR A 2 -15.48 6.13 -5.10
C TYR A 2 -14.12 5.40 -5.22
N ARG A 3 -13.84 4.80 -6.37
CA ARG A 3 -12.57 4.11 -6.65
C ARG A 3 -11.38 5.07 -6.69
N PHE A 4 -11.55 6.24 -7.30
CA PHE A 4 -10.51 7.28 -7.34
C PHE A 4 -10.34 7.92 -5.97
N PHE A 5 -11.44 8.16 -5.24
CA PHE A 5 -11.37 8.63 -3.85
C PHE A 5 -10.61 7.66 -2.95
N LEU A 6 -10.84 6.34 -3.07
CA LEU A 6 -10.06 5.35 -2.34
C LEU A 6 -8.57 5.45 -2.69
N LEU A 7 -8.24 5.52 -3.98
CA LEU A 7 -6.86 5.63 -4.43
C LEU A 7 -6.17 6.87 -3.85
N PHE A 8 -6.78 8.06 -3.98
CA PHE A 8 -6.22 9.29 -3.43
C PHE A 8 -6.12 9.29 -1.90
N ALA A 9 -7.13 8.75 -1.21
CA ALA A 9 -7.11 8.65 0.25
C ALA A 9 -5.98 7.74 0.74
N VAL A 10 -5.79 6.59 0.10
CA VAL A 10 -4.69 5.67 0.45
C VAL A 10 -3.35 6.27 0.07
N MET A 11 -3.22 6.93 -1.09
CA MET A 11 -1.98 7.60 -1.47
C MET A 11 -1.58 8.66 -0.45
N GLY A 12 -2.51 9.55 -0.07
CA GLY A 12 -2.26 10.58 0.93
C GLY A 12 -1.92 10.00 2.30
N GLY A 13 -2.67 8.98 2.74
CA GLY A 13 -2.40 8.32 4.02
C GLY A 13 -1.04 7.63 4.07
N VAL A 14 -0.66 6.91 3.01
CA VAL A 14 0.66 6.25 2.91
C VAL A 14 1.78 7.28 2.89
N ALA A 15 1.62 8.38 2.14
CA ALA A 15 2.61 9.46 2.11
C ALA A 15 2.81 10.09 3.49
N LEU A 16 1.72 10.35 4.23
CA LEU A 16 1.79 10.83 5.61
C LEU A 16 2.46 9.80 6.53
N GLY A 17 2.12 8.52 6.39
CA GLY A 17 2.75 7.45 7.15
C GLY A 17 4.27 7.38 6.95
N LEU A 18 4.73 7.54 5.70
CA LEU A 18 6.16 7.62 5.39
C LEU A 18 6.80 8.88 5.98
N HIS A 19 6.14 10.04 5.88
CA HIS A 19 6.65 11.30 6.45
C HIS A 19 6.83 11.23 7.97
N PHE A 20 5.86 10.64 8.68
CA PHE A 20 5.91 10.48 10.14
C PHE A 20 6.67 9.23 10.59
N SER A 21 7.34 8.51 9.68
CA SER A 21 8.09 7.28 9.99
C SER A 21 7.24 6.23 10.73
N TRP A 22 5.97 6.09 10.33
CA TRP A 22 5.08 5.09 10.89
C TRP A 22 5.58 3.67 10.60
N PRO A 23 5.14 2.67 11.39
CA PRO A 23 5.50 1.28 11.16
C PRO A 23 5.15 0.82 9.74
N TRP A 24 5.95 -0.11 9.21
CA TRP A 24 5.84 -0.63 7.84
C TRP A 24 4.47 -1.26 7.51
N PHE A 25 3.72 -1.72 8.51
CA PHE A 25 2.37 -2.28 8.32
C PHE A 25 1.26 -1.21 8.22
N SER A 26 1.58 0.07 8.46
CA SER A 26 0.60 1.15 8.44
C SER A 26 -0.21 1.28 7.13
N PRO A 27 0.33 1.00 5.92
CA PRO A 27 -0.45 1.02 4.70
C PRO A 27 -1.64 0.05 4.71
N ALA A 28 -1.53 -1.10 5.39
CA ALA A 28 -2.65 -2.04 5.52
C ALA A 28 -3.79 -1.44 6.35
N ILE A 29 -3.48 -0.77 7.45
CA ILE A 29 -4.47 -0.15 8.34
C ILE A 29 -5.16 0.99 7.61
N ILE A 30 -4.39 1.89 6.99
CA ILE A 30 -4.90 3.03 6.22
C ILE A 30 -5.84 2.55 5.11
N ALA A 31 -5.40 1.56 4.33
CA ALA A 31 -6.21 0.99 3.25
C ALA A 31 -7.48 0.30 3.77
N GLY A 32 -7.37 -0.45 4.87
CA GLY A 32 -8.50 -1.13 5.50
C GLY A 32 -9.57 -0.16 5.99
N VAL A 33 -9.17 0.92 6.67
CA VAL A 33 -10.09 1.96 7.13
C VAL A 33 -10.74 2.67 5.93
N ALA A 34 -9.95 3.11 4.95
CA ALA A 34 -10.46 3.82 3.78
C ALA A 34 -11.44 2.96 2.95
N ALA A 35 -11.11 1.69 2.69
CA ALA A 35 -11.96 0.77 1.93
C ALA A 35 -13.18 0.27 2.73
N GLY A 36 -13.10 0.29 4.06
CA GLY A 36 -14.20 -0.01 4.97
C GLY A 36 -15.24 1.12 5.04
N LEU A 37 -14.81 2.37 4.96
CA LEU A 37 -15.70 3.54 4.97
C LEU A 37 -16.34 3.81 3.60
N LEU A 38 -15.58 3.64 2.52
CA LEU A 38 -16.06 3.95 1.17
C LEU A 38 -16.87 2.78 0.57
N PRO A 39 -17.95 3.03 -0.20
CA PRO A 39 -18.77 2.00 -0.83
C PRO A 39 -18.10 1.39 -2.07
N VAL A 40 -16.93 0.77 -1.91
CA VAL A 40 -16.12 0.19 -3.00
C VAL A 40 -16.40 -1.29 -3.20
N TRP A 41 -16.19 -1.80 -4.42
CA TRP A 41 -16.27 -3.24 -4.68
C TRP A 41 -15.13 -3.96 -3.95
N ARG A 42 -15.40 -5.10 -3.30
CA ARG A 42 -14.42 -6.02 -2.70
C ARG A 42 -13.09 -6.13 -3.46
N ARG A 43 -13.13 -6.49 -4.75
CA ARG A 43 -11.91 -6.59 -5.59
C ARG A 43 -11.25 -5.23 -5.82
N GLY A 44 -12.04 -4.17 -5.98
CA GLY A 44 -11.54 -2.80 -6.07
C GLY A 44 -10.80 -2.35 -4.79
N GLY A 45 -11.24 -2.80 -3.62
CA GLY A 45 -10.55 -2.55 -2.35
C GLY A 45 -9.09 -3.02 -2.36
N PHE A 46 -8.81 -4.15 -3.02
CA PHE A 46 -7.45 -4.63 -3.23
C PHE A 46 -6.70 -3.77 -4.26
N TYR A 47 -7.18 -3.72 -5.51
CA TYR A 47 -6.41 -3.16 -6.62
C TYR A 47 -6.08 -1.67 -6.45
N TYR A 48 -7.03 -0.86 -5.97
CA TYR A 48 -6.80 0.58 -5.79
C TYR A 48 -5.88 0.87 -4.61
N SER A 49 -5.97 0.11 -3.52
CA SER A 49 -5.07 0.25 -2.37
C SER A 49 -3.66 -0.25 -2.69
N PHE A 50 -3.56 -1.37 -3.43
CA PHE A 50 -2.30 -1.88 -3.95
C PHE A 50 -1.61 -0.84 -4.82
N LEU A 51 -2.32 -0.30 -5.83
CA LEU A 51 -1.74 0.66 -6.77
C LEU A 51 -1.32 1.94 -6.05
N ALA A 52 -2.14 2.44 -5.11
CA ALA A 52 -1.83 3.62 -4.33
C ALA A 52 -0.52 3.47 -3.53
N ALA A 53 -0.40 2.40 -2.76
CA ALA A 53 0.79 2.17 -1.93
C ALA A 53 2.01 1.79 -2.77
N PHE A 54 1.84 0.98 -3.82
CA PHE A 54 2.93 0.63 -4.75
C PHE A 54 3.55 1.88 -5.39
N LEU A 55 2.71 2.81 -5.85
CA LEU A 55 3.18 4.06 -6.47
C LEU A 55 3.88 4.97 -5.45
N VAL A 56 3.24 5.26 -4.30
CA VAL A 56 3.81 6.19 -3.32
C VAL A 56 5.06 5.62 -2.68
N TRP A 57 5.01 4.37 -2.23
CA TRP A 57 6.15 3.73 -1.59
C TRP A 57 7.27 3.48 -2.60
N GLY A 58 6.97 3.03 -3.81
CA GLY A 58 7.97 2.84 -4.87
C GLY A 58 8.63 4.14 -5.32
N MET A 59 7.89 5.24 -5.46
CA MET A 59 8.48 6.55 -5.73
C MET A 59 9.36 7.02 -4.57
N TYR A 60 8.91 6.83 -3.32
CA TYR A 60 9.69 7.21 -2.15
C TYR A 60 10.99 6.41 -2.03
N THR A 61 10.94 5.08 -2.13
CA THR A 61 12.14 4.24 -2.05
C THR A 61 13.05 4.41 -3.25
N GLY A 62 12.49 4.65 -4.44
CA GLY A 62 13.26 5.00 -5.63
C GLY A 62 13.99 6.33 -5.49
N TRP A 63 13.34 7.35 -4.90
CA TRP A 63 13.97 8.62 -4.58
C TRP A 63 15.09 8.44 -3.55
N VAL A 64 14.86 7.71 -2.46
CA VAL A 64 15.91 7.41 -1.46
C VAL A 64 17.08 6.65 -2.07
N HIS A 65 16.82 5.69 -2.96
CA HIS A 65 17.88 4.98 -3.68
C HIS A 65 18.71 5.94 -4.54
N PHE A 66 18.05 6.83 -5.29
CA PHE A 66 18.72 7.81 -6.14
C PHE A 66 19.54 8.83 -5.33
N ASP A 67 18.96 9.38 -4.26
CA ASP A 67 19.58 10.39 -3.39
C ASP A 67 20.82 9.85 -2.65
N THR A 68 20.81 8.55 -2.32
CA THR A 68 21.92 7.89 -1.61
C THR A 68 22.92 7.19 -2.53
N GLU A 69 22.84 7.41 -3.85
CA GLU A 69 23.65 6.74 -4.87
C GLU A 69 23.58 5.20 -4.80
N GLY A 70 22.46 4.66 -4.29
CA GLY A 70 22.25 3.22 -4.17
C GLY A 70 23.11 2.50 -3.12
N ARG A 71 23.95 3.20 -2.35
CA ARG A 71 25.01 2.62 -1.49
C ARG A 71 24.53 1.49 -0.57
N LEU A 72 23.37 1.65 0.06
CA LEU A 72 22.82 0.64 0.98
C LEU A 72 22.08 -0.46 0.20
N SER A 73 21.21 -0.08 -0.71
CA SER A 73 20.40 -0.99 -1.52
C SER A 73 21.24 -1.93 -2.38
N ASP A 74 22.36 -1.48 -2.95
CA ASP A 74 23.25 -2.32 -3.75
C ASP A 74 23.99 -3.34 -2.88
N ARG A 75 24.43 -2.93 -1.68
CA ARG A 75 25.02 -3.86 -0.70
C ARG A 75 24.01 -4.93 -0.30
N LEU A 76 22.78 -4.53 0.01
CA LEU A 76 21.70 -5.47 0.33
C LEU A 76 21.36 -6.36 -0.86
N ALA A 77 21.36 -5.84 -2.09
CA ALA A 77 21.11 -6.63 -3.28
C ALA A 77 22.15 -7.74 -3.47
N VAL A 78 23.43 -7.48 -3.15
CA VAL A 78 24.47 -8.53 -3.11
C VAL A 78 24.21 -9.53 -1.99
N THR A 79 23.90 -9.07 -0.77
CA THR A 79 23.61 -9.96 0.37
C THR A 79 22.42 -10.89 0.10
N PHE A 80 21.38 -10.40 -0.56
CA PHE A 80 20.18 -11.17 -0.89
C PHE A 80 20.26 -11.88 -2.26
N GLY A 81 21.32 -11.68 -3.03
CA GLY A 81 21.50 -12.30 -4.35
C GLY A 81 20.51 -11.82 -5.42
N VAL A 82 19.98 -10.60 -5.31
CA VAL A 82 18.90 -10.05 -6.17
C VAL A 82 19.47 -9.28 -7.38
N GLY A 83 20.77 -9.10 -7.46
CA GLY A 83 21.47 -8.53 -8.61
C GLY A 83 21.66 -7.01 -8.56
N SER A 84 20.61 -6.22 -8.30
CA SER A 84 20.70 -4.75 -8.26
C SER A 84 19.88 -4.09 -7.14
N GLY A 85 20.32 -2.93 -6.66
CA GLY A 85 19.57 -2.14 -5.69
C GLY A 85 18.19 -1.71 -6.20
N TRP A 86 18.06 -1.44 -7.50
CA TRP A 86 16.76 -1.17 -8.14
C TRP A 86 15.79 -2.34 -8.07
N ALA A 87 16.28 -3.58 -8.16
CA ALA A 87 15.43 -4.76 -7.94
C ALA A 87 14.90 -4.79 -6.50
N LEU A 88 15.72 -4.41 -5.53
CA LEU A 88 15.33 -4.29 -4.12
C LEU A 88 14.29 -3.18 -3.89
N VAL A 89 14.43 -2.04 -4.58
CA VAL A 89 13.43 -0.95 -4.58
C VAL A 89 12.08 -1.47 -5.07
N LEU A 90 12.05 -2.21 -6.19
CA LEU A 90 10.82 -2.78 -6.74
C LEU A 90 10.19 -3.81 -5.81
N ILE A 91 10.99 -4.70 -5.20
CA ILE A 91 10.52 -5.67 -4.21
C ILE A 91 9.90 -4.95 -3.01
N THR A 92 10.53 -3.87 -2.54
CA THR A 92 10.03 -3.09 -1.42
C THR A 92 8.70 -2.40 -1.77
N ALA A 93 8.60 -1.83 -2.96
CA ALA A 93 7.36 -1.24 -3.47
C ALA A 93 6.22 -2.27 -3.58
N LEU A 94 6.53 -3.47 -4.10
CA LEU A 94 5.59 -4.58 -4.19
C LEU A 94 5.14 -5.03 -2.81
N PHE A 95 6.05 -5.13 -1.85
CA PHE A 95 5.73 -5.51 -0.47
C PHE A 95 4.73 -4.51 0.13
N GLY A 96 5.02 -3.22 0.01
CA GLY A 96 4.11 -2.16 0.43
C GLY A 96 2.74 -2.18 -0.25
N GLY A 97 2.74 -2.36 -1.57
CA GLY A 97 1.53 -2.53 -2.37
C GLY A 97 0.69 -3.70 -1.91
N ILE A 98 1.29 -4.89 -1.72
CA ILE A 98 0.58 -6.10 -1.29
C ILE A 98 0.00 -5.89 0.11
N THR A 99 0.78 -5.34 1.04
CA THR A 99 0.32 -5.05 2.41
C THR A 99 -0.90 -4.13 2.42
N ALA A 100 -0.87 -3.02 1.66
CA ALA A 100 -2.01 -2.13 1.52
C ALA A 100 -3.20 -2.79 0.78
N GLY A 101 -2.92 -3.55 -0.27
CA GLY A 101 -3.93 -4.28 -1.04
C GLY A 101 -4.72 -5.24 -0.17
N LEU A 102 -4.04 -6.06 0.64
CA LEU A 102 -4.67 -6.98 1.58
C LEU A 102 -5.49 -6.22 2.63
N GLY A 103 -4.95 -5.14 3.19
CA GLY A 103 -5.67 -4.27 4.13
C GLY A 103 -6.97 -3.72 3.54
N GLY A 104 -6.90 -3.14 2.34
CA GLY A 104 -8.07 -2.62 1.62
C GLY A 104 -9.09 -3.70 1.26
N TRP A 105 -8.63 -4.92 0.95
CA TRP A 105 -9.53 -6.05 0.72
C TRP A 105 -10.26 -6.47 2.00
N VAL A 106 -9.57 -6.52 3.14
CA VAL A 106 -10.18 -6.81 4.45
C VAL A 106 -11.23 -5.74 4.78
N GLY A 107 -10.88 -4.46 4.68
CA GLY A 107 -11.82 -3.36 4.94
C GLY A 107 -13.09 -3.42 4.09
N ALA A 108 -12.94 -3.62 2.78
CA ALA A 108 -14.08 -3.75 1.88
C ALA A 108 -14.93 -5.01 2.14
N SER A 109 -14.31 -6.09 2.64
CA SER A 109 -15.01 -7.33 2.98
C SER A 109 -15.81 -7.19 4.26
N ILE A 110 -15.22 -6.60 5.32
CA ILE A 110 -15.91 -6.31 6.59
C ILE A 110 -17.16 -5.46 6.34
N ARG A 111 -17.02 -4.36 5.58
CA ARG A 111 -18.17 -3.49 5.24
C ARG A 111 -19.31 -4.26 4.59
N ARG A 112 -19.00 -5.13 3.62
CA ARG A 112 -20.01 -5.94 2.92
C ARG A 112 -20.70 -6.91 3.85
N THR A 113 -19.95 -7.60 4.71
CA THR A 113 -20.52 -8.52 5.69
C THR A 113 -21.44 -7.78 6.67
N LEU A 114 -21.04 -6.60 7.14
CA LEU A 114 -21.86 -5.78 8.03
C LEU A 114 -23.17 -5.32 7.36
N ILE A 115 -23.12 -4.88 6.09
CA ILE A 115 -24.32 -4.52 5.33
C ILE A 115 -25.23 -5.72 5.13
N ALA A 116 -24.67 -6.89 4.79
CA ALA A 116 -25.44 -8.12 4.60
C ALA A 116 -26.10 -8.60 5.90
N PHE A 117 -25.43 -8.43 7.04
CA PHE A 117 -25.98 -8.76 8.36
C PHE A 117 -27.15 -7.82 8.71
N ARG A 118 -26.97 -6.52 8.49
CA ARG A 118 -28.02 -5.51 8.74
C ARG A 118 -29.25 -5.66 7.85
N ALA A 119 -29.12 -6.25 6.66
CA ALA A 119 -30.26 -6.51 5.77
C ALA A 119 -31.10 -7.74 6.18
N LYS A 120 -30.59 -8.59 7.09
CA LYS A 120 -31.29 -9.78 7.58
C LYS A 120 -32.00 -9.57 8.93
N ALA A 121 -31.66 -8.49 9.65
CA ALA A 121 -32.26 -8.10 10.92
C ALA A 121 -33.40 -7.10 10.68
#